data_AF-A0A0V7YWA3-F1
#
_entry.id   AF-A0A0V7YWA3-F1
#
_cell.length_a   1.000
_cell.length_b   1.000
_cell.length_c   1.000
_cell.angle_alpha   90.00
_cell.angle_beta   90.00
_cell.angle_gamma   90.00
#
_symmetry.space_group_name_H-M   'P 1'
#
loop_
_entity.id
_entity.type
_entity.pdbx_description
1 polymer ?
#
loop_
_entity_poly.entity_id
_entity_poly.type
_entity_poly.pdbx_seq_one_letter_code
_entity_poly.pdbx_strand_id
1 'polypeptide(L)'
;MPAIDLLTADEAANLLRISRRTSDNHVARGDIAYIAVGLGLKRVRRRFSPEDLVRFRDSQRRVDWPSEITTGRSRISMSAKYEAIDFKALLKERRAARRVSRKSECEEG
;
A
#
# COMPACT_ATOMS: atom_id res chain seq x y z
N MET A 1 -18.37 42.29 2.36
CA MET A 1 -17.43 41.34 2.96
C MET A 1 -18.18 40.05 3.21
N PRO A 2 -17.96 38.96 2.46
CA PRO A 2 -18.62 37.70 2.80
C PRO A 2 -18.15 37.32 4.20
N ALA A 3 -19.10 37.11 5.11
CA ALA A 3 -18.80 36.55 6.42
C ALA A 3 -18.11 35.21 6.18
N ILE A 4 -16.84 35.09 6.57
CA ILE A 4 -16.08 33.85 6.41
C ILE A 4 -16.63 32.90 7.47
N ASP A 5 -17.72 32.20 7.12
CA ASP A 5 -18.32 31.24 8.02
C ASP A 5 -17.44 29.99 8.06
N LEU A 6 -16.75 29.83 9.19
CA LEU A 6 -15.76 28.79 9.38
C LEU A 6 -16.45 27.50 9.80
N LEU A 7 -16.48 26.54 8.89
CA LEU A 7 -17.18 25.28 9.03
C LEU A 7 -16.46 24.38 10.05
N THR A 8 -17.25 23.67 10.84
CA THR A 8 -16.76 22.57 11.68
C THR A 8 -16.35 21.37 10.82
N ALA A 9 -15.61 20.43 11.41
CA ALA A 9 -15.25 19.19 10.74
C ALA A 9 -16.48 18.36 10.32
N ASP A 10 -17.55 18.37 11.12
CA ASP A 10 -18.79 17.66 10.81
C ASP A 10 -19.54 18.34 9.65
N GLU A 11 -19.63 19.67 9.63
CA GLU A 11 -20.23 20.42 8.53
C GLU A 11 -19.43 20.28 7.22
N ALA A 12 -18.10 20.34 7.29
CA ALA A 12 -17.23 20.12 6.14
C ALA A 12 -17.41 18.72 5.54
N ALA A 13 -17.49 17.69 6.40
CA ALA A 13 -17.76 16.32 5.97
C ALA A 13 -19.13 16.18 5.31
N ASN A 14 -20.16 16.84 5.85
CA ASN A 14 -21.50 16.86 5.28
C ASN A 14 -21.53 17.53 3.90
N LEU A 15 -20.82 18.65 3.72
CA LEU A 15 -20.71 19.33 2.43
C LEU A 15 -20.01 18.49 1.36
N LEU A 16 -18.95 17.77 1.75
CA LEU A 16 -18.24 16.85 0.87
C LEU A 16 -18.95 15.50 0.71
N ARG A 17 -20.04 15.25 1.46
CA ARG A 17 -20.76 13.97 1.54
C ARG A 17 -19.87 12.77 1.84
N ILE A 18 -18.89 12.95 2.72
CA ILE A 18 -17.98 11.89 3.17
C ILE A 18 -18.12 11.65 4.67
N SER A 19 -17.62 10.51 5.15
CA SER A 19 -17.55 10.25 6.58
C SER A 19 -16.56 11.21 7.25
N ARG A 20 -16.84 11.60 8.50
CA ARG A 20 -15.92 12.43 9.31
C ARG A 20 -14.51 11.83 9.38
N ARG A 21 -14.42 10.51 9.53
CA ARG A 21 -13.14 9.77 9.55
C ARG A 21 -12.36 9.95 8.25
N THR A 22 -13.04 9.90 7.11
CA THR A 22 -12.41 10.13 5.81
C THR A 22 -11.88 11.56 5.68
N SER A 23 -12.69 12.54 6.11
CA SER A 23 -12.27 13.95 6.19
C SER A 23 -11.02 14.12 7.06
N ASP A 24 -11.01 13.53 8.26
CA ASP A 24 -9.87 13.62 9.18
C ASP A 24 -8.59 12.99 8.61
N ASN A 25 -8.71 11.90 7.84
CA ASN A 25 -7.58 11.27 7.16
C ASN A 25 -7.00 12.16 6.05
N HIS A 26 -7.84 12.83 5.26
CA HIS A 26 -7.37 13.79 4.25
C HIS A 26 -6.65 14.98 4.88
N VAL A 27 -7.16 15.46 6.01
CA VAL A 27 -6.50 16.52 6.79
C VAL A 27 -5.17 16.05 7.37
N ALA A 28 -5.11 14.82 7.89
CA ALA A 28 -3.86 14.24 8.40
C ALA A 28 -2.82 14.01 7.29
N ARG A 29 -3.26 13.71 6.06
CA ARG A 29 -2.41 13.61 4.87
C ARG A 29 -1.95 14.98 4.34
N GLY A 30 -2.63 16.06 4.71
CA GLY A 30 -2.36 17.42 4.22
C GLY A 30 -3.08 17.77 2.92
N ASP A 31 -4.11 17.02 2.54
CA ASP A 31 -4.89 17.27 1.31
C ASP A 31 -5.87 18.45 1.47
N ILE A 32 -6.30 18.75 2.70
CA ILE A 32 -7.28 19.79 3.01
C ILE A 32 -6.64 20.77 4.00
N ALA A 33 -6.62 22.05 3.63
CA ALA A 33 -6.19 23.12 4.51
C ALA A 33 -7.21 23.34 5.64
N TYR A 34 -6.72 23.62 6.84
CA TYR A 34 -7.56 23.91 8.00
C TYR A 34 -6.99 25.05 8.83
N ILE A 35 -7.88 25.74 9.53
CA ILE A 35 -7.53 26.78 10.48
C ILE A 35 -7.56 26.15 11.88
N ALA A 36 -6.43 26.22 12.57
CA ALA A 36 -6.33 25.87 13.98
C ALA A 36 -6.93 27.00 14.82
N VAL A 37 -8.09 26.77 15.42
CA VAL A 37 -8.78 27.80 16.26
C VAL A 37 -8.47 27.64 17.74
N GLY A 38 -8.03 26.44 18.16
CA GLY A 38 -7.70 26.17 19.55
C GLY A 38 -6.23 26.43 19.92
N LEU A 39 -5.99 26.83 21.17
CA LEU A 39 -4.65 26.96 21.76
C LEU A 39 -4.02 25.61 22.18
N GLY A 40 -4.79 24.52 22.11
CA GLY A 40 -4.35 23.20 22.56
C GLY A 40 -3.43 22.52 21.54
N LEU A 41 -2.17 22.30 21.91
CA LEU A 41 -1.16 21.63 21.07
C LEU A 41 -1.45 20.14 20.85
N LYS A 42 -2.05 19.45 21.84
CA LYS A 42 -2.32 18.01 21.79
C LYS A 42 -3.61 17.64 21.04
N ARG A 43 -4.63 18.50 21.09
CA ARG A 43 -5.94 18.31 20.43
C ARG A 43 -6.38 19.63 19.80
N VAL A 44 -5.84 19.92 18.63
CA VAL A 44 -6.14 21.14 17.88
C VAL A 44 -7.58 21.09 17.38
N ARG A 45 -8.38 22.09 17.72
CA ARG A 45 -9.71 22.28 17.11
C ARG A 45 -9.53 22.89 15.72
N ARG A 46 -10.06 22.19 14.71
CA ARG A 46 -9.91 22.54 13.30
C ARG A 46 -11.20 23.15 12.77
N ARG A 47 -11.08 24.19 11.96
CA ARG A 47 -12.16 24.78 11.17
C ARG A 47 -11.75 24.86 9.70
N PHE A 48 -12.73 24.86 8.82
CA PHE A 48 -12.51 24.82 7.37
C PHE A 48 -13.13 26.05 6.71
N SER A 49 -12.39 26.66 5.80
CA SER A 49 -12.96 27.63 4.87
C SER A 49 -13.75 26.88 3.80
N PRO A 50 -14.94 27.37 3.39
CA PRO A 50 -15.65 26.79 2.26
C PRO A 50 -14.81 26.81 0.96
N GLU A 51 -13.93 27.80 0.80
CA GLU A 51 -13.03 27.90 -0.37
C GLU A 51 -12.03 26.74 -0.43
N ASP A 52 -11.50 26.31 0.72
CA ASP A 52 -10.56 25.19 0.80
C ASP A 52 -11.22 23.86 0.46
N LEU A 53 -12.50 23.70 0.83
CA LEU A 53 -13.28 22.52 0.46
C LEU A 53 -13.56 22.46 -1.05
N VAL A 54 -13.79 23.61 -1.69
CA VAL A 54 -13.94 23.69 -3.15
C VAL A 54 -12.62 23.35 -3.83
N ARG A 55 -11.50 23.91 -3.37
CA ARG A 55 -10.15 23.56 -3.88
C ARG A 55 -9.85 22.08 -3.75
N PHE A 56 -10.19 21.48 -2.60
CA PHE A 56 -10.05 20.05 -2.40
C PHE A 56 -10.89 19.25 -3.41
N ARG A 57 -12.16 19.61 -3.60
CA ARG A 57 -13.05 18.97 -4.58
C ARG A 57 -12.46 19.03 -5.99
N ASP A 58 -11.94 20.19 -6.38
CA ASP A 58 -11.33 20.36 -7.70
C ASP A 58 -10.03 19.58 -7.85
N SER A 59 -9.22 19.49 -6.79
CA SER A 59 -7.98 18.68 -6.80
C SER A 59 -8.25 17.17 -6.88
N GLN A 60 -9.36 16.71 -6.29
CA GLN A 60 -9.80 15.31 -6.34
C GLN A 60 -10.57 14.97 -7.61
N ARG A 61 -10.99 15.98 -8.38
CA ARG A 61 -11.73 15.76 -9.62
C ARG A 61 -10.81 15.13 -10.65
N ARG A 62 -10.92 13.81 -10.79
CA ARG A 62 -10.25 13.03 -11.84
C ARG A 62 -11.28 12.57 -12.85
N VAL A 63 -10.89 12.61 -14.12
CA VAL A 63 -11.60 11.93 -15.19
C VAL A 63 -10.74 10.72 -15.50
N ASP A 64 -11.17 9.55 -15.02
CA ASP A 64 -10.53 8.31 -15.41
C ASP A 64 -10.85 8.08 -16.88
N TRP A 65 -9.80 7.94 -17.69
CA TRP A 65 -9.96 7.45 -19.05
C TRP A 65 -10.49 6.01 -18.97
N PRO A 66 -11.42 5.57 -19.83
CA PRO A 66 -11.80 4.17 -19.90
C PRO A 66 -10.53 3.38 -20.22
N SER A 67 -9.95 2.73 -19.21
CA SER A 67 -8.78 1.90 -19.40
C SER A 67 -9.16 0.81 -20.39
N GLU A 68 -8.45 0.75 -21.52
CA GLU A 68 -8.55 -0.37 -22.45
C GLU A 68 -8.30 -1.65 -21.63
N ILE A 69 -9.32 -2.50 -21.55
CA ILE A 69 -9.31 -3.72 -20.74
C ILE A 69 -8.09 -4.53 -21.14
N THR A 70 -7.02 -4.45 -20.36
CA THR A 70 -5.83 -5.26 -20.59
C THR A 70 -6.10 -6.61 -19.96
N THR A 71 -6.86 -7.45 -20.67
CA THR A 71 -6.98 -8.88 -20.37
C THR A 71 -5.61 -9.50 -20.54
N GLY A 72 -4.82 -9.53 -19.46
CA GLY A 72 -3.48 -10.07 -19.52
C GLY A 72 -2.77 -9.96 -18.19
N ARG A 73 -3.03 -10.91 -17.29
CA ARG A 73 -2.09 -11.19 -16.20
C ARG A 73 -0.78 -11.63 -16.85
N SER A 74 0.15 -10.70 -17.04
CA SER A 74 1.47 -11.02 -17.57
C SER A 74 2.12 -12.01 -16.60
N ARG A 75 2.29 -13.26 -17.03
CA ARG A 75 3.07 -14.25 -16.30
C ARG A 75 4.50 -13.74 -16.33
N ILE A 76 4.99 -13.21 -15.20
CA ILE A 76 6.40 -12.89 -15.05
C ILE A 76 7.15 -14.23 -15.13
N SER A 77 7.67 -14.51 -16.32
CA SER A 77 8.61 -15.61 -16.57
C SER A 77 9.92 -15.22 -15.88
N MET A 78 10.08 -15.62 -14.63
CA MET A 78 11.34 -15.50 -13.91
C MET A 78 12.32 -16.50 -14.55
N SER A 79 13.11 -16.06 -15.54
CA SER A 79 14.29 -16.79 -15.99
C SER A 79 15.36 -16.66 -14.92
N ALA A 80 15.32 -17.57 -13.95
CA ALA A 80 16.35 -17.70 -12.95
C ALA A 80 17.72 -17.88 -13.63
N LYS A 81 18.68 -16.99 -13.34
CA LYS A 81 20.10 -17.14 -13.72
C LYS A 81 20.84 -18.18 -12.88
N TYR A 82 20.13 -18.87 -11.98
CA TYR A 82 20.68 -19.87 -11.08
C TYR A 82 20.25 -21.26 -11.55
N GLU A 83 21.16 -22.23 -11.45
CA GLU A 83 20.86 -23.63 -11.68
C GLU A 83 19.95 -24.13 -10.56
N ALA A 84 18.77 -24.66 -10.91
CA ALA A 84 17.87 -25.26 -9.94
C ALA A 84 18.41 -26.63 -9.53
N ILE A 85 18.97 -26.72 -8.32
CA ILE A 85 19.50 -27.98 -7.79
C ILE A 85 18.37 -28.79 -7.14
N ASP A 86 18.18 -30.04 -7.58
CA ASP A 86 17.25 -30.97 -6.94
C ASP A 86 17.90 -31.65 -5.73
N PHE A 87 17.45 -31.28 -4.52
CA PHE A 87 17.92 -31.89 -3.27
C PHE A 87 17.72 -33.41 -3.22
N LYS A 88 16.73 -33.96 -3.94
CA LYS A 88 16.51 -35.41 -4.02
C LYS A 88 17.61 -36.09 -4.83
N ALA A 89 18.10 -35.45 -5.89
CA ALA A 89 19.23 -35.95 -6.68
C ALA A 89 20.50 -36.02 -5.83
N LEU A 90 20.83 -34.94 -5.12
CA LEU A 90 21.98 -34.89 -4.20
C LEU A 90 21.90 -35.97 -3.11
N LEU A 91 20.71 -36.20 -2.54
CA LEU A 91 20.54 -37.22 -1.50
C LEU A 91 20.75 -38.64 -2.05
N LYS A 92 20.34 -38.91 -3.30
CA LYS A 92 20.52 -40.21 -3.95
C LYS A 92 21.99 -40.48 -4.22
N GLU A 93 22.73 -39.51 -4.71
CA GLU A 93 24.19 -39.60 -4.93
C GLU A 93 24.92 -39.89 -3.62
N ARG A 94 24.61 -39.14 -2.56
CA ARG A 94 25.23 -39.36 -1.24
C ARG A 94 24.94 -40.75 -0.67
N ARG A 95 23.73 -41.28 -0.89
CA ARG A 95 23.37 -42.65 -0.46
C ARG A 95 24.10 -43.71 -1.29
N ALA A 96 24.27 -43.48 -2.59
CA ALA A 96 25.03 -44.38 -3.46
C ALA A 96 26.50 -44.42 -3.05
N ALA A 97 27.14 -43.26 -2.83
CA ALA A 97 28.51 -43.15 -2.37
C ALA A 97 28.75 -43.91 -1.05
N ARG A 98 27.84 -43.77 -0.07
CA ARG A 98 27.90 -44.53 1.20
C ARG A 98 27.75 -46.04 1.03
N ARG A 99 27.04 -46.51 0.01
CA ARG A 99 26.90 -47.95 -0.27
C ARG A 99 28.15 -48.51 -0.90
N VAL A 100 28.79 -47.75 -1.79
CA VAL A 100 30.08 -48.13 -2.39
C VAL A 100 31.15 -48.21 -1.31
N SER A 101 31.26 -47.20 -0.43
CA SER A 101 32.27 -47.21 0.65
C SER A 101 32.10 -48.38 1.61
N ARG A 102 30.85 -48.70 1.97
CA ARG A 102 30.55 -49.85 2.83
C ARG A 102 30.84 -51.19 2.16
N LYS A 103 30.72 -51.26 0.83
CA LYS A 103 31.01 -52.48 0.08
C LYS A 103 32.51 -52.72 -0.04
N SER A 104 33.31 -51.68 -0.29
CA SER A 104 34.78 -51.80 -0.30
C SER A 104 35.35 -52.19 1.07
N GLU A 105 34.73 -51.74 2.17
CA GLU A 105 35.10 -52.14 3.54
C GLU A 105 34.81 -53.63 3.85
N CYS A 106 33.93 -54.29 3.10
CA CYS A 106 33.62 -55.72 3.30
C CYS A 106 34.37 -56.66 2.35
N GLU A 107 35.06 -56.15 1.32
CA GLU A 107 35.84 -56.98 0.37
C GLU A 107 37.33 -57.12 0.77
N GLU A 108 37.81 -56.35 1.76
CA GLU A 108 39.20 -56.40 2.27
C GLU A 108 39.36 -57.08 3.66
N GLY A 109 38.33 -57.76 4.17
CA GLY A 109 38.38 -58.56 5.40
C GLY A 109 37.98 -60.02 5.17
#